data_AF-A0A2A3AZK4-F1
#
_entry.id   AF-A0A2A3AZK4-F1
#
_cell.length_a   1.000
_cell.length_b   1.000
_cell.length_c   1.000
_cell.angle_alpha   90.00
_cell.angle_beta   90.00
_cell.angle_gamma   90.00
#
_symmetry.space_group_name_H-M   'P 1'
#
loop_
_entity.id
_entity.type
_entity.pdbx_description
1 polymer ?
#
loop_
_entity_poly.entity_id
_entity_poly.type
_entity_poly.pdbx_seq_one_letter_code
_entity_poly.pdbx_strand_id
1 'polypeptide(L)' 'MQTDLDPDEAVTLAAEWLRKHRNDPRDRAIVPDLKTRFGISASQACEAIRLSRQGGADVR' A
#
# COMPACT_ATOMS: atom_id res chain seq x y z
N MET A 1 -15.73 -4.87 -15.20
CA MET A 1 -15.22 -3.49 -15.26
C MET A 1 -13.84 -3.51 -14.62
N GLN A 2 -12.78 -3.48 -15.42
CA GLN A 2 -11.42 -3.35 -14.91
C GLN A 2 -11.21 -1.84 -14.71
N THR A 3 -11.23 -1.38 -13.46
CA THR A 3 -10.83 -0.01 -13.14
C THR A 3 -9.33 0.05 -13.37
N ASP A 4 -8.94 0.55 -14.55
CA ASP A 4 -7.56 0.91 -14.84
C ASP A 4 -7.24 2.13 -13.98
N LEU A 5 -6.83 1.86 -12.74
CA LEU A 5 -6.36 2.90 -11.83
C LEU A 5 -5.05 3.42 -12.39
N ASP A 6 -4.94 4.73 -12.49
CA ASP A 6 -3.65 5.37 -12.75
C ASP A 6 -2.61 4.80 -11.77
N PRO A 7 -1.38 4.53 -12.22
CA PRO A 7 -0.36 3.86 -11.41
C PRO A 7 -0.07 4.59 -10.09
N ASP A 8 -0.23 5.91 -10.07
CA ASP A 8 -0.07 6.76 -8.89
C ASP A 8 -1.26 6.68 -7.92
N GLU A 9 -2.47 6.52 -8.45
CA GLU A 9 -3.68 6.32 -7.65
C GLU A 9 -3.66 4.95 -6.97
N ALA A 10 -3.25 3.90 -7.70
CA ALA A 10 -3.11 2.55 -7.14
C ALA A 10 -2.10 2.49 -5.98
N VAL A 11 -0.98 3.23 -6.09
CA VAL A 11 0.02 3.37 -5.02
C VAL A 11 -0.54 4.09 -3.80
N THR A 12 -1.31 5.16 -4.03
CA THR A 12 -1.92 5.96 -2.95
C THR A 12 -2.95 5.12 -2.18
N LEU A 13 -3.83 4.41 -2.88
CA LEU A 13 -4.81 3.51 -2.30
C LEU A 13 -4.15 2.37 -1.51
N ALA A 14 -3.07 1.78 -2.05
CA ALA A 14 -2.29 0.76 -1.36
C ALA A 14 -1.66 1.29 -0.06
N ALA A 15 -1.14 2.53 -0.07
CA ALA A 15 -0.57 3.16 1.10
C ALA A 15 -1.62 3.42 2.20
N GLU A 16 -2.79 3.94 1.84
CA GLU A 16 -3.89 4.16 2.77
C GLU A 16 -4.43 2.87 3.37
N TRP A 17 -4.62 1.85 2.52
CA TRP A 17 -5.03 0.54 2.98
C TRP A 17 -4.05 -0.03 3.99
N LEU A 18 -2.75 0.10 3.72
CA LEU A 18 -1.70 -0.36 4.62
C LEU A 18 -1.74 0.38 5.97
N ARG A 19 -2.05 1.69 6.00
CA ARG A 19 -2.23 2.43 7.26
C ARG A 19 -3.38 1.88 8.11
N LYS A 20 -4.50 1.50 7.46
CA LYS A 20 -5.67 0.94 8.14
C LYS A 20 -5.46 -0.49 8.65
N HIS A 21 -4.57 -1.26 8.01
CA HIS A 21 -4.36 -2.68 8.31
C HIS A 21 -2.98 -3.03 8.89
N ARG A 22 -2.12 -2.04 9.18
CA ARG A 22 -0.77 -2.25 9.74
C ARG A 22 -0.75 -3.02 11.06
N ASN A 23 -1.87 -3.03 11.79
CA ASN A 23 -2.02 -3.73 13.07
C ASN A 23 -2.52 -5.17 12.94
N ASP A 24 -2.72 -5.70 11.73
CA ASP A 24 -3.02 -7.14 11.57
C ASP A 24 -1.72 -7.93 11.81
N PRO A 25 -1.63 -8.74 12.89
CA PRO A 25 -0.43 -9.51 13.23
C PRO A 25 -0.21 -10.71 12.29
N ARG A 26 -1.03 -10.87 11.25
CA ARG A 26 -0.77 -11.85 10.20
C ARG A 26 0.56 -11.50 9.51
N ASP A 27 1.55 -12.33 9.81
CA ASP A 27 2.92 -12.42 9.28
C ASP A 27 2.96 -12.67 7.75
N ARG A 28 2.16 -11.92 7.00
CA ARG A 28 2.09 -12.00 5.55
C ARG A 28 3.05 -10.99 4.98
N ALA A 29 3.87 -11.44 4.03
CA ALA A 29 4.72 -10.56 3.25
C ALA A 29 3.85 -9.47 2.58
N ILE A 30 4.04 -8.22 3.00
CA ILE A 30 3.21 -7.07 2.57
C ILE A 30 3.31 -6.84 1.07
N VAL A 31 4.50 -6.95 0.48
CA VAL A 31 4.71 -6.68 -0.95
C VAL A 31 3.88 -7.63 -1.85
N PRO A 32 3.95 -8.97 -1.69
CA PRO A 32 3.06 -9.88 -2.40
C PRO A 32 1.57 -9.56 -2.23
N ASP A 33 1.12 -9.22 -1.02
CA ASP A 33 -0.30 -8.90 -0.76
C ASP A 33 -0.74 -7.65 -1.52
N LEU A 34 0.08 -6.60 -1.52
CA LEU A 34 -0.19 -5.36 -2.26
C LEU A 34 -0.21 -5.60 -3.77
N LYS A 35 0.70 -6.42 -4.30
CA LYS A 35 0.72 -6.79 -5.72
C LYS A 35 -0.57 -7.51 -6.13
N THR A 36 -1.00 -8.51 -5.36
CA THR A 36 -2.22 -9.28 -5.65
C THR A 36 -3.48 -8.43 -5.49
N ARG A 37 -3.52 -7.53 -4.50
CA ARG A 37 -4.70 -6.73 -4.18
C ARG A 37 -4.90 -5.54 -5.13
N PHE A 38 -3.82 -4.85 -5.50
CA PHE A 38 -3.89 -3.60 -6.26
C PHE A 38 -3.35 -3.72 -7.69
N GLY A 39 -2.81 -4.88 -8.09
CA GLY A 39 -2.25 -5.06 -9.43
C GLY A 39 -0.96 -4.27 -9.67
N ILE A 40 -0.32 -3.75 -8.61
CA ILE A 40 0.87 -2.90 -8.72
C ILE A 40 2.17 -3.71 -8.80
N SER A 41 3.21 -3.09 -9.35
CA SER A 41 4.57 -3.64 -9.38
C SER A 41 5.23 -3.68 -8.00
N ALA A 42 6.35 -4.40 -7.88
CA ALA A 42 7.10 -4.47 -6.62
C ALA A 42 7.67 -3.11 -6.18
N SER A 43 8.12 -2.28 -7.13
CA SER A 43 8.58 -0.92 -6.85
C SER A 43 7.45 -0.02 -6.33
N GLN A 44 6.28 -0.09 -6.96
CA GLN A 44 5.07 0.61 -6.50
C GLN A 44 4.61 0.14 -5.12
N ALA A 45 4.71 -1.16 -4.81
CA ALA A 45 4.40 -1.68 -3.48
C ALA A 45 5.39 -1.16 -2.41
N CYS A 46 6.69 -1.10 -2.72
CA CYS A 46 7.69 -0.48 -1.84
C CYS A 46 7.38 1.00 -1.61
N GLU A 47 6.95 1.71 -2.66
CA GLU A 47 6.56 3.11 -2.56
C GLU A 47 5.32 3.30 -1.69
N ALA A 48 4.30 2.47 -1.84
CA ALA A 48 3.11 2.47 -0.99
C ALA A 48 3.47 2.20 0.49
N ILE A 49 4.42 1.30 0.76
CA ILE A 49 4.95 1.03 2.11
C ILE A 49 5.69 2.25 2.67
N ARG A 50 6.46 2.96 1.84
CA ARG A 50 7.16 4.19 2.23
C ARG A 50 6.16 5.30 2.56
N LEU A 51 5.19 5.52 1.67
CA LEU A 51 4.12 6.51 1.83
C LEU A 51 3.29 6.24 3.09
N SER A 52 2.92 4.97 3.33
CA SER A 52 2.10 4.60 4.50
C SER A 52 2.75 5.03 5.82
N ARG A 53 4.08 4.93 5.91
CA ARG A 53 4.89 5.33 7.08
C ARG A 53 5.03 6.85 7.24
N GLN A 54 5.08 7.60 6.15
CA GLN A 54 5.25 9.06 6.20
C GLN A 54 4.01 9.79 6.73
N GLY A 55 2.81 9.28 6.46
CA GLY A 55 1.55 9.87 6.93
C GLY A 55 1.20 9.61 8.40
N GLY A 56 2.08 8.93 9.16
CA GLY A 56 1.87 8.62 10.58
C GLY A 56 2.91 9.23 11.53
N ALA A 57 3.83 10.05 11.02
CA ALA A 57 4.92 10.65 11.79
C ALA A 57 4.68 12.12 12.18
N ASP A 58 3.42 12.58 12.15
CA ASP A 58 3.01 13.91 12.62
C ASP A 58 2.02 13.78 13.78
N VAL A 59 2.53 13.23 14.89
CA VAL A 59 1.99 13.46 16.23
C VAL A 59 3.18 13.90 17.07
N ARG A 60 3.33 15.20 17.20
CA ARG A 60 4.11 15.88 18.24
C ARG A 60 3.24 16.94 18.87
#